data_AF-A0A381QN53-F1
#
_entry.id   AF-A0A381QN53-F1
#
_cell.length_a   1.000
_cell.length_b   1.000
_cell.length_c   1.000
_cell.angle_alpha   90.00
_cell.angle_beta   90.00
_cell.angle_gamma   90.00
#
_symmetry.space_group_name_H-M   'P 1'
#
loop_
_entity.id
_entity.type
_entity.pdbx_description
1 polymer ?
#
loop_
_entity_poly.entity_id
_entity_poly.type
_entity_poly.pdbx_seq_one_letter_code
_entity_poly.pdbx_strand_id
1 'polypeptide(L)' 'VTETPDVETIAVANTDEALALVDRALGSFMQRELVSANEVTDVLLDIRSVLNRIDRPEIDVTVDISDVEAELEVPAQA' A
#
# COMPACT_ATOMS: atom_id res chain seq x y z
N VAL A 1 -8.66 -20.07 22.44
CA VAL A 1 -7.96 -18.78 22.27
C VAL A 1 -8.10 -18.45 20.80
N THR A 2 -8.99 -17.53 20.43
CA THR A 2 -9.17 -17.10 19.04
C THR A 2 -8.13 -16.04 18.74
N GLU A 3 -7.25 -16.33 17.78
CA GLU A 3 -6.26 -15.40 17.23
C GLU A 3 -7.00 -14.32 16.42
N THR A 4 -6.79 -13.06 16.76
CA THR A 4 -7.29 -11.93 15.97
C THR A 4 -6.33 -11.69 14.82
N PRO A 5 -6.79 -11.65 13.55
CA PRO A 5 -5.91 -11.32 12.44
C PRO A 5 -5.41 -9.88 12.61
N ASP A 6 -4.09 -9.70 12.58
CA ASP A 6 -3.46 -8.38 12.49
C ASP A 6 -3.97 -7.69 11.23
N VAL A 7 -4.82 -6.68 11.40
CA VAL A 7 -5.30 -5.83 10.30
C VAL A 7 -4.16 -4.89 9.94
N GLU A 8 -3.31 -5.31 9.00
CA GLU A 8 -2.35 -4.45 8.35
C GLU A 8 -3.13 -3.37 7.59
N THR A 9 -3.02 -2.12 8.03
CA THR A 9 -3.70 -0.99 7.41
C THR A 9 -3.11 -0.78 6.02
N ILE A 10 -3.79 -1.26 4.98
CA ILE A 10 -3.42 -1.00 3.60
C ILE A 10 -3.77 0.47 3.32
N ALA A 11 -2.76 1.33 3.38
CA ALA A 11 -2.89 2.70 2.94
C ALA A 11 -2.98 2.69 1.41
N VAL A 12 -4.21 2.77 0.88
CA VAL A 12 -4.49 2.95 -0.55
C VAL A 12 -3.80 4.23 -1.01
N ALA A 13 -2.62 4.11 -1.61
CA ALA A 13 -1.91 5.24 -2.16
C ALA A 13 -2.49 5.51 -3.56
N ASN A 14 -3.41 6.48 -3.64
CA ASN A 14 -3.93 6.94 -4.92
C ASN A 14 -2.77 7.46 -5.78
N THR A 15 -2.67 7.02 -7.04
CA THR A 15 -1.58 7.40 -7.95
C THR A 15 -1.45 8.92 -8.10
N ASP A 16 -2.56 9.67 -8.03
CA ASP A 16 -2.56 11.14 -8.09
C ASP A 16 -1.94 11.77 -6.83
N GLU A 17 -2.17 11.19 -5.65
CA GLU A 17 -1.57 11.64 -4.39
C GLU A 17 -0.07 11.37 -4.37
N ALA A 18 0.32 10.20 -4.87
CA ALA A 18 1.72 9.84 -5.06
C ALA A 18 2.44 10.82 -6.01
N LEU A 19 1.81 11.17 -7.14
CA LEU A 19 2.35 12.14 -8.09
C LEU A 19 2.49 13.53 -7.46
N ALA A 20 1.48 13.99 -6.72
CA ALA A 20 1.53 15.27 -6.02
C ALA A 20 2.66 15.34 -4.97
N LEU A 21 2.99 14.21 -4.32
CA LEU A 21 4.07 14.13 -3.35
C LEU A 21 5.44 14.25 -4.03
N VAL A 22 5.61 13.59 -5.18
CA VAL A 22 6.81 13.70 -6.03
C VAL A 22 6.99 15.13 -6.53
N ASP A 23 5.94 15.75 -7.07
CA ASP A 23 5.98 17.11 -7.60
C ASP A 23 6.36 18.14 -6.53
N ARG A 24 5.84 17.99 -5.31
CA ARG A 24 6.20 18.85 -4.19
C ARG A 24 7.69 18.73 -3.84
N ALA A 25 8.20 17.49 -3.77
CA ALA A 25 9.59 17.24 -3.42
C ALA A 25 10.54 17.83 -4.49
N LEU A 26 10.24 17.64 -5.78
CA LEU A 26 11.01 18.21 -6.89
C LEU A 26 10.90 19.75 -6.95
N GLY A 27 9.72 20.30 -6.69
CA GLY A 27 9.49 21.74 -6.67
C GLY A 27 10.33 22.46 -5.60
N SER A 28 10.64 21.79 -4.48
CA SER A 28 11.50 22.34 -3.43
C SER A 28 12.93 22.62 -3.90
N PHE A 29 13.44 21.83 -4.84
CA PHE A 29 14.78 22.03 -5.43
C PHE A 29 14.80 23.12 -6.47
N MET A 30 13.71 23.33 -7.20
CA MET A 30 13.63 24.38 -8.22
C MET A 30 13.64 25.81 -7.65
N GLN A 31 13.31 25.97 -6.36
CA GLN A 31 13.27 27.28 -5.70
C GLN A 31 14.56 27.64 -4.95
N ARG A 32 15.56 26.74 -4.91
CA ARG A 32 16.75 26.90 -4.07
C ARG A 32 18.02 26.93 -4.92
N GLU A 33 18.85 27.94 -4.67
CA GLU A 33 20.09 28.17 -5.45
C GLU A 33 21.16 27.11 -5.15
N LEU A 34 21.17 26.53 -3.95
CA LEU A 34 22.06 25.44 -3.55
C LEU A 34 21.28 24.41 -2.71
N VAL A 35 21.32 23.16 -3.15
CA VAL A 35 20.72 22.00 -2.47
C VAL A 35 21.84 21.09 -1.99
N SER A 36 21.78 20.65 -0.72
CA SER A 36 22.80 19.77 -0.18
C SER A 36 22.66 18.34 -0.71
N ALA A 37 23.76 17.59 -0.76
CA ALA A 37 23.73 16.17 -1.18
C ALA A 37 22.84 15.30 -0.27
N ASN A 38 22.79 15.60 1.03
CA ASN A 38 21.88 14.92 1.95
C ASN A 38 20.42 15.19 1.59
N GLU A 39 20.08 16.45 1.32
CA GLU A 39 18.71 16.83 0.96
C GLU A 39 18.26 16.19 -0.37
N VAL A 40 19.16 16.14 -1.36
CA VAL A 40 18.94 15.38 -2.61
C VAL A 40 18.69 13.90 -2.31
N THR A 41 19.47 13.32 -1.41
CA THR A 41 19.32 11.90 -1.03
C THR A 41 17.97 11.64 -0.36
N ASP A 42 17.54 12.52 0.55
CA ASP A 42 16.26 12.38 1.25
C ASP A 42 15.08 12.43 0.26
N VAL A 43 15.07 13.38 -0.67
CA VAL A 43 14.02 13.45 -1.71
C VAL A 43 14.04 12.22 -2.62
N LEU A 44 15.22 11.72 -3.01
CA LEU A 44 15.31 10.49 -3.80
C LEU A 44 14.78 9.27 -3.04
N LEU A 45 15.01 9.19 -1.72
CA LEU A 45 14.46 8.14 -0.87
C LEU A 45 12.93 8.24 -0.75
N ASP A 46 12.39 9.45 -0.64
CA ASP A 46 10.95 9.68 -0.62
C ASP A 46 10.29 9.26 -1.95
N ILE A 47 10.86 9.67 -3.09
CA ILE A 47 10.38 9.27 -4.43
C ILE A 47 10.42 7.74 -4.56
N ARG A 48 11.51 7.09 -4.14
CA ARG A 48 11.62 5.62 -4.15
C ARG A 48 10.53 4.97 -3.29
N SER A 49 10.26 5.51 -2.10
CA SER A 49 9.22 5.01 -1.20
C SER A 49 7.84 5.09 -1.85
N VAL A 50 7.53 6.22 -2.49
CA VAL A 50 6.29 6.44 -3.24
C VAL A 50 6.16 5.47 -4.42
N LEU A 51 7.20 5.33 -5.26
CA LEU A 51 7.17 4.42 -6.40
C LEU A 51 6.98 2.95 -5.98
N ASN A 52 7.60 2.53 -4.88
CA ASN A 52 7.41 1.19 -4.33
C ASN A 52 5.97 0.92 -3.83
N ARG A 53 5.23 1.97 -3.46
CA ARG A 53 3.81 1.85 -3.08
C ARG A 53 2.91 1.71 -4.30
N ILE A 54 3.23 2.40 -5.40
CA ILE A 54 2.46 2.33 -6.65
C ILE A 54 2.74 1.01 -7.40
N ASP A 55 3.98 0.49 -7.35
CA ASP A 55 4.38 -0.75 -8.04
C ASP A 55 3.88 -2.03 -7.33
N ARG A 56 3.30 -1.91 -6.12
CA ARG A 56 2.51 -2.99 -5.57
C ARG A 56 1.08 -2.82 -6.08
N PRO A 57 0.62 -3.61 -7.07
CA PRO A 57 -0.81 -3.73 -7.29
C PRO A 57 -1.41 -4.15 -5.96
N GLU A 58 -2.40 -3.41 -5.47
CA GLU A 58 -3.25 -3.89 -4.38
C GLU A 58 -3.79 -5.23 -4.85
N ILE A 59 -3.26 -6.33 -4.32
CA ILE A 59 -3.87 -7.64 -4.50
C ILE A 59 -5.15 -7.53 -3.69
N ASP A 60 -6.24 -7.15 -4.37
CA ASP A 60 -7.59 -7.28 -3.87
C ASP A 60 -7.85 -8.77 -3.69
N VAL A 61 -7.51 -9.30 -2.52
CA VAL A 61 -7.79 -10.69 -2.16
C VAL A 61 -9.29 -10.76 -1.89
N THR A 62 -10.08 -10.89 -2.96
CA THR A 62 -11.48 -11.32 -2.83
C THR A 62 -11.48 -12.79 -2.47
N VAL A 63 -11.49 -13.10 -1.17
CA VAL A 63 -11.77 -14.47 -0.71
C VAL A 63 -13.26 -14.72 -0.95
N ASP A 64 -13.59 -15.47 -1.99
CA ASP A 64 -14.91 -16.06 -2.16
C ASP A 64 -15.14 -17.08 -1.03
N ILE A 65 -15.86 -16.66 0.00
CA ILE A 65 -16.20 -17.50 1.17
C ILE A 65 -17.38 -18.45 0.88
N SER A 66 -17.87 -18.46 -0.36
CA SER A 66 -19.05 -19.20 -0.82
C SER A 66 -18.90 -20.73 -0.69
N ASP A 67 -17.68 -21.25 -0.62
CA ASP A 67 -17.41 -22.70 -0.55
C ASP A 67 -17.38 -23.26 0.89
N VAL A 68 -17.49 -22.42 1.93
CA VAL A 68 -17.32 -22.85 3.33
C VAL A 68 -18.61 -23.46 3.92
N GLU A 69 -19.77 -23.24 3.31
CA GLU A 69 -21.05 -23.76 3.83
C GLU A 69 -21.38 -25.21 3.41
N ALA A 70 -20.65 -25.79 2.45
CA ALA A 70 -20.96 -27.12 1.91
C ALA A 70 -20.49 -28.31 2.78
N GLU A 71 -19.65 -28.08 3.80
CA GLU A 71 -19.03 -29.17 4.58
C GLU A 71 -19.75 -29.50 5.91
N LEU A 72 -20.91 -28.88 6.18
CA LEU A 72 -21.65 -29.07 7.44
C LEU A 72 -22.95 -29.90 7.34
N GLU A 73 -23.25 -30.53 6.19
CA GLU A 73 -24.34 -31.50 6.12
C GLU A 73 -23.98 -32.79 6.86
N VAL A 74 -24.27 -32.83 8.16
CA VAL A 74 -24.21 -34.05 8.98
C VAL A 74 -25.39 -34.93 8.55
N PRO A 75 -25.19 -36.11 7.93
CA PRO A 75 -26.30 -36.99 7.59
C PRO A 75 -26.92 -37.52 8.87
N ALA A 76 -28.14 -37.09 9.17
CA ALA A 76 -28.97 -37.69 10.22
C ALA A 76 -29.32 -39.12 9.77
N GLN A 77 -28.62 -40.12 10.31
CA GLN A 77 -28.94 -41.52 10.11
C GLN A 77 -30.24 -41.86 10.87
N ALA A 78 -31.20 -42.42 10.12
CA ALA A 78 -32.48 -42.95 10.60
C ALA A 78 -32.33 -44.37 11.17
#